data_AF-A0A3M5INP8-F1
#
_entry.id   AF-A0A3M5INP8-F1
#
_cell.length_a   1.000
_cell.length_b   1.000
_cell.length_c   1.000
_cell.angle_alpha   90.00
_cell.angle_beta   90.00
_cell.angle_gamma   90.00
#
_symmetry.space_group_name_H-M   'P 1'
#
loop_
_entity.id
_entity.type
_entity.pdbx_description
1 polymer ?
#
loop_
_entity_poly.entity_id
_entity_poly.type
_entity_poly.pdbx_seq_one_letter_code
_entity_poly.pdbx_strand_id
1 'polypeptide(L)'
;MTDKPMTSNQQIKLIIFGFLLLPSLFFLVGIIPVLLLIFGIVMMKKNHDFSHIDTSAKIYKYYVYLFFIGFLIFGLYCGEAIKTSSEFDHMREKMYASFIMCGIAIFYILILNFLFLNPLRSHSAWIEKNGIFSSKAKIVADSNEVDIIKGDKLRTFSVADELIKWAKLKDDGHITEQEFNDARKKLLQ
;
A
#
# COMPACT_ATOMS: atom_id res chain seq x y z
N MET A 1 19.23 -1.14 13.93
CA MET A 1 18.37 -0.08 14.50
C MET A 1 17.08 -0.07 13.70
N THR A 2 16.09 -0.87 14.09
CA THR A 2 14.85 -1.10 13.33
C THR A 2 13.75 -0.08 13.58
N ASP A 3 13.87 0.72 14.64
CA ASP A 3 12.88 1.73 15.07
C ASP A 3 13.28 3.14 14.61
N LYS A 4 13.52 3.30 13.30
CA LYS A 4 13.78 4.60 12.67
C LYS A 4 12.99 4.72 11.37
N PRO A 5 12.58 5.93 10.97
CA PRO A 5 11.96 6.12 9.66
C PRO A 5 12.92 5.77 8.54
N MET A 6 12.37 5.23 7.46
CA MET A 6 13.13 5.00 6.23
C MET A 6 13.60 6.34 5.65
N THR A 7 14.87 6.40 5.24
CA THR A 7 15.40 7.56 4.50
C THR A 7 14.84 7.60 3.08
N SER A 8 14.90 8.77 2.43
CA SER A 8 14.46 8.94 1.02
C SER A 8 15.14 7.94 0.08
N ASN A 9 16.43 7.63 0.30
CA ASN A 9 17.18 6.64 -0.48
C ASN A 9 16.69 5.19 -0.28
N GLN A 10 16.04 4.88 0.83
CA GLN A 10 15.46 3.56 1.05
C GLN A 10 14.03 3.49 0.48
N GLN A 11 13.28 4.58 0.57
CA GLN A 11 11.96 4.70 -0.03
C GLN A 11 12.02 4.63 -1.57
N ILE A 12 13.02 5.28 -2.20
CA ILE A 12 13.18 5.25 -3.65
C ILE A 12 13.49 3.84 -4.17
N LYS A 13 14.17 2.98 -3.39
CA LYS A 13 14.41 1.58 -3.77
C LYS A 13 13.10 0.81 -3.91
N LEU A 14 12.13 1.04 -3.02
CA LEU A 14 10.81 0.42 -3.11
C LEU A 14 10.07 0.86 -4.38
N ILE A 15 10.19 2.14 -4.75
CA ILE A 15 9.60 2.70 -5.96
C ILE A 15 10.26 2.06 -7.21
N ILE A 16 11.59 2.01 -7.26
CA ILE A 16 12.35 1.37 -8.35
C ILE A 16 11.96 -0.10 -8.47
N PHE A 17 11.83 -0.81 -7.36
CA PHE A 17 11.36 -2.19 -7.34
C PHE A 17 9.96 -2.34 -7.98
N GLY A 18 9.02 -1.45 -7.62
CA GLY A 18 7.69 -1.41 -8.22
C GLY A 18 7.73 -1.23 -9.74
N PHE A 19 8.57 -0.32 -10.25
CA PHE A 19 8.76 -0.14 -11.68
C PHE A 19 9.36 -1.36 -12.38
N LEU A 20 10.35 -2.02 -11.76
CA LEU A 20 10.99 -3.22 -12.31
C LEU A 20 10.05 -4.44 -12.35
N LEU A 21 8.96 -4.42 -11.57
CA LEU A 21 7.92 -5.46 -11.64
C LEU A 21 6.95 -5.26 -12.80
N LEU A 22 6.77 -4.04 -13.33
CA LEU A 22 5.77 -3.76 -14.37
C LEU A 22 5.91 -4.64 -15.62
N PRO A 23 7.12 -4.90 -16.16
CA PRO A 23 7.28 -5.79 -17.32
C PRO A 23 6.71 -7.20 -17.10
N SER A 24 6.78 -7.72 -15.87
CA SER A 24 6.27 -9.06 -15.55
C SER A 24 4.75 -9.15 -15.63
N LEU A 25 4.02 -8.04 -15.51
CA LEU A 25 2.57 -7.99 -15.58
C LEU A 25 2.05 -8.31 -16.99
N PHE A 26 2.78 -7.91 -18.03
CA PHE A 26 2.40 -8.17 -19.43
C PHE A 26 2.32 -9.66 -19.75
N PHE A 27 3.10 -10.49 -19.07
CA PHE A 27 3.13 -11.93 -19.29
C PHE A 27 2.02 -12.69 -18.54
N LEU A 28 1.10 -11.99 -17.86
CA LEU A 28 -0.01 -12.48 -17.00
C LEU A 28 0.42 -13.33 -15.79
N VAL A 29 1.41 -14.20 -15.96
CA VAL A 29 2.04 -15.02 -14.93
C VAL A 29 2.69 -14.16 -13.84
N GLY A 30 3.20 -12.97 -14.18
CA GLY A 30 3.77 -12.03 -13.21
C GLY A 30 2.75 -11.28 -12.35
N ILE A 31 1.44 -11.39 -12.62
CA ILE A 31 0.41 -10.76 -11.79
C ILE A 31 0.35 -11.40 -10.40
N ILE A 32 0.41 -12.73 -10.33
CA ILE A 32 0.34 -13.51 -9.10
C ILE A 32 1.39 -13.05 -8.07
N PRO A 33 2.70 -12.98 -8.38
CA PRO A 33 3.70 -12.54 -7.42
C PRO A 33 3.49 -11.09 -6.95
N VAL A 34 2.99 -10.20 -7.81
CA VAL A 34 2.70 -8.81 -7.42
C VAL A 34 1.53 -8.76 -6.43
N LEU A 35 0.45 -9.51 -6.69
CA LEU A 35 -0.69 -9.60 -5.78
C LEU A 35 -0.29 -10.16 -4.41
N LEU A 36 0.60 -11.16 -4.36
CA LEU A 36 1.11 -11.70 -3.10
C LEU A 36 1.85 -10.65 -2.27
N LEU A 37 2.68 -9.81 -2.90
CA LEU A 37 3.39 -8.75 -2.20
C LEU A 37 2.45 -7.63 -1.72
N ILE A 38 1.47 -7.24 -2.55
CA ILE A 38 0.43 -6.27 -2.16
C ILE A 38 -0.35 -6.82 -0.96
N PHE A 39 -0.75 -8.09 -1.00
CA PHE A 39 -1.42 -8.75 0.10
C PHE A 39 -0.59 -8.70 1.39
N GLY A 40 0.71 -8.99 1.30
CA GLY A 40 1.63 -8.89 2.44
C GLY A 40 1.67 -7.48 3.05
N ILE A 41 1.74 -6.44 2.22
CA ILE A 41 1.73 -5.03 2.66
C ILE A 41 0.40 -4.67 3.32
N VAL A 42 -0.73 -5.05 2.71
CA VAL A 42 -2.07 -4.76 3.24
C VAL A 42 -2.29 -5.46 4.57
N MET A 43 -1.91 -6.74 4.68
CA MET A 43 -2.06 -7.52 5.92
C MET A 43 -1.13 -7.01 7.02
N MET A 44 0.10 -6.63 6.69
CA MET A 44 1.00 -5.96 7.65
C MET A 44 0.37 -4.67 8.17
N LYS A 45 -0.18 -3.83 7.29
CA LYS A 45 -0.83 -2.58 7.69
C LYS A 45 -2.06 -2.82 8.59
N LYS A 46 -2.82 -3.87 8.30
CA LYS A 46 -4.04 -4.22 9.05
C LYS A 46 -3.72 -4.79 10.44
N ASN A 47 -2.72 -5.66 10.53
CA ASN A 47 -2.42 -6.43 11.73
C ASN A 47 -1.24 -5.87 12.53
N HIS A 48 -0.58 -4.83 12.02
CA HIS A 48 0.65 -4.24 12.61
C HIS A 48 1.78 -5.25 12.83
N ASP A 49 1.83 -6.30 11.99
CA ASP A 49 2.81 -7.38 12.08
C ASP A 49 3.60 -7.50 10.76
N PHE A 50 4.92 -7.31 10.84
CA PHE A 50 5.82 -7.42 9.71
C PHE A 50 5.94 -8.84 9.16
N SER A 51 5.57 -9.87 9.93
CA SER A 51 5.64 -11.28 9.52
C SER A 51 4.87 -11.56 8.21
N HIS A 52 3.84 -10.79 7.91
CA HIS A 52 3.08 -10.86 6.65
C HIS A 52 3.90 -10.46 5.42
N ILE A 53 4.83 -9.50 5.56
CA ILE A 53 5.77 -9.11 4.50
C ILE A 53 6.78 -10.23 4.27
N ASP A 54 7.32 -10.82 5.34
CA ASP A 54 8.27 -11.93 5.21
C ASP A 54 7.63 -13.17 4.59
N THR A 55 6.41 -13.49 5.01
CA THR A 55 5.65 -14.63 4.48
C THR A 55 5.32 -14.43 3.01
N SER A 56 4.78 -13.28 2.62
CA SER A 56 4.47 -12.98 1.21
C SER A 56 5.71 -13.02 0.32
N ALA A 57 6.83 -12.46 0.79
CA ALA A 57 8.09 -12.50 0.04
C ALA A 57 8.69 -13.92 -0.04
N LYS A 58 8.48 -14.76 0.98
CA LYS A 58 8.87 -16.18 0.94
C LYS A 58 8.05 -16.95 -0.10
N ILE A 59 6.74 -16.75 -0.14
CA ILE A 59 5.86 -17.37 -1.14
C ILE A 59 6.21 -16.85 -2.55
N TYR A 60 6.46 -15.55 -2.71
CA TYR A 60 6.97 -14.99 -3.96
C TYR A 60 8.23 -15.73 -4.43
N LYS A 61 9.21 -15.95 -3.55
CA LYS A 61 10.45 -16.66 -3.92
C LYS A 61 10.17 -18.09 -4.36
N TYR A 62 9.31 -18.82 -3.64
CA TYR A 62 8.92 -20.17 -4.05
C TYR A 62 8.26 -20.20 -5.41
N TYR A 63 7.38 -19.23 -5.68
CA TYR A 63 6.77 -19.06 -7.00
C TYR A 63 7.85 -18.88 -8.08
N VAL A 64 8.78 -17.94 -7.89
CA VAL A 64 9.87 -17.70 -8.86
C VAL A 64 10.80 -18.90 -9.00
N TYR A 65 11.11 -19.61 -7.92
CA TYR A 65 11.91 -20.84 -7.98
C TYR A 65 11.22 -21.96 -8.76
N LEU A 66 9.90 -22.08 -8.68
CA LEU A 66 9.16 -23.05 -9.49
C LEU A 66 9.36 -22.78 -10.99
N PHE A 67 9.25 -21.52 -11.41
CA PHE A 67 9.53 -21.14 -12.81
C PHE A 67 10.99 -21.37 -13.19
N PHE A 68 11.93 -21.00 -12.31
CA PHE A 68 13.34 -21.24 -12.54
C PHE A 68 13.64 -22.72 -12.78
N ILE A 69 13.11 -23.61 -11.93
CA ILE A 69 13.30 -25.05 -12.08
C ILE A 69 12.64 -25.55 -13.38
N GLY A 70 11.43 -25.06 -13.71
CA GLY A 70 10.75 -25.42 -14.96
C GLY A 70 11.56 -25.04 -16.20
N PHE A 71 12.05 -23.80 -16.28
CA PHE A 71 12.90 -23.36 -17.39
C PHE A 71 14.25 -24.07 -17.41
N LEU A 72 14.84 -24.39 -16.26
CA LEU A 72 16.09 -25.12 -16.19
C LEU A 72 15.93 -26.54 -16.76
N ILE A 73 14.90 -27.27 -16.33
CA ILE A 73 14.60 -28.62 -16.84
C ILE A 73 14.32 -28.56 -18.34
N PHE A 74 13.52 -27.60 -18.80
CA PHE A 74 13.20 -27.44 -20.22
C PHE A 74 14.44 -27.11 -21.06
N GLY A 75 15.32 -26.23 -20.56
CA GLY A 75 16.60 -25.91 -21.22
C GLY A 75 17.52 -27.12 -21.34
N LEU A 76 17.65 -27.92 -20.27
CA LEU A 76 18.42 -29.17 -20.29
C LEU A 76 17.82 -30.20 -21.25
N TYR A 77 16.49 -30.33 -21.28
CA TYR A 77 15.80 -31.20 -22.23
C TYR A 77 16.07 -30.79 -23.68
N CYS A 78 15.95 -29.51 -24.00
CA CYS A 78 16.32 -29.00 -25.33
C CYS A 78 17.79 -29.29 -25.64
N GLY A 79 18.69 -29.12 -24.67
CA GLY A 79 20.12 -29.43 -24.81
C GLY A 79 20.39 -30.88 -25.20
N GLU A 80 19.68 -31.83 -24.61
CA GLU A 80 19.77 -33.24 -25.00
C GLU A 80 19.12 -33.52 -26.36
N ALA A 81 17.95 -32.92 -26.63
CA ALA A 81 17.22 -33.08 -27.87
C ALA A 81 18.00 -32.57 -29.10
N ILE A 82 18.89 -31.58 -28.94
CA ILE A 82 19.78 -31.09 -30.00
C ILE A 82 20.58 -32.23 -30.65
N LYS A 83 21.00 -33.24 -29.88
CA LYS A 83 21.84 -34.34 -30.37
C LYS A 83 21.11 -35.28 -31.33
N THR A 84 19.78 -35.34 -31.25
CA THR A 84 18.95 -36.30 -31.98
C THR A 84 17.97 -35.62 -32.94
N SER A 85 17.75 -34.32 -32.82
CA SER A 85 16.81 -33.57 -33.65
C SER A 85 17.41 -33.17 -35.00
N SER A 86 16.62 -33.30 -36.08
CA SER A 86 16.92 -32.68 -37.38
C SER A 86 16.81 -31.15 -37.36
N GLU A 87 16.19 -30.58 -36.32
CA GLU A 87 15.95 -29.15 -36.14
C GLU A 87 16.92 -28.52 -35.12
N PHE A 88 18.22 -28.71 -35.36
CA PHE A 88 19.30 -28.28 -34.46
C PHE A 88 19.17 -26.81 -34.03
N ASP A 89 18.98 -25.89 -34.98
CA ASP A 89 18.93 -24.45 -34.71
C ASP A 89 17.74 -24.07 -33.83
N HIS A 90 16.56 -24.64 -34.11
CA HIS A 90 15.35 -24.36 -33.36
C HIS A 90 15.43 -24.84 -31.91
N MET A 91 16.01 -26.03 -31.67
CA MET A 91 16.20 -26.56 -30.31
C MET A 91 17.26 -25.76 -29.55
N ARG A 92 18.32 -25.30 -30.23
CA ARG A 92 19.34 -24.43 -29.65
C ARG A 92 18.78 -23.08 -29.22
N GLU A 93 17.94 -22.44 -30.04
CA GLU A 93 17.26 -21.20 -29.68
C GLU A 93 16.39 -21.36 -28.43
N LYS A 94 15.59 -22.44 -28.35
CA LYS A 94 14.76 -22.75 -27.17
C LYS A 94 15.61 -22.94 -25.91
N MET A 95 16.74 -23.63 -26.03
CA MET A 95 17.69 -23.81 -24.92
C MET A 95 18.20 -22.45 -24.41
N TYR A 96 18.69 -21.58 -25.31
CA TYR A 96 19.17 -20.26 -24.92
C TYR A 96 18.07 -19.39 -24.31
N ALA A 97 16.87 -19.38 -24.91
CA ALA A 97 15.73 -18.67 -24.35
C ALA A 97 15.41 -19.14 -22.92
N SER A 98 15.47 -20.45 -22.66
CA SER A 98 15.24 -21.02 -21.32
C SER A 98 16.27 -20.54 -20.31
N PHE A 99 17.55 -20.50 -20.68
CA PHE A 99 18.60 -19.98 -19.79
C PHE A 99 18.50 -18.47 -19.55
N ILE A 100 18.07 -17.70 -20.55
CA ILE A 100 17.75 -16.27 -20.37
C ILE A 100 16.61 -16.12 -19.34
N MET A 101 15.56 -16.93 -19.44
CA MET A 101 14.45 -16.91 -18.48
C MET A 101 14.90 -17.30 -17.06
N CYS A 102 15.84 -18.25 -16.93
CA CYS A 102 16.48 -18.56 -15.65
C CYS A 102 17.24 -17.34 -15.08
N GLY A 103 18.00 -16.64 -15.92
CA GLY A 103 18.70 -15.41 -15.53
C GLY A 103 17.74 -14.31 -15.06
N ILE A 104 16.62 -14.14 -15.76
CA ILE A 104 15.55 -13.20 -15.38
C ILE A 104 14.94 -13.60 -14.02
N ALA A 105 14.68 -14.88 -13.79
CA ALA A 105 14.16 -15.37 -12.50
C ALA A 105 15.12 -15.07 -11.34
N ILE A 106 16.42 -15.31 -11.52
CA ILE A 106 17.45 -14.97 -10.53
C ILE A 106 17.47 -13.45 -10.29
N PHE A 107 17.43 -12.66 -11.35
CA PHE A 107 17.39 -11.20 -11.27
C PHE A 107 16.21 -10.71 -10.41
N TYR A 108 15.00 -11.26 -10.63
CA TYR A 108 13.82 -10.92 -9.84
C TYR A 108 13.96 -11.24 -8.34
N ILE A 109 14.63 -12.35 -8.00
CA ILE A 109 14.94 -12.70 -6.61
C ILE A 109 15.94 -11.71 -6.01
N LEU A 110 16.98 -11.32 -6.76
CA LEU A 110 17.98 -10.36 -6.30
C LEU A 110 17.36 -9.00 -6.01
N ILE A 111 16.56 -8.46 -6.94
CA ILE A 111 15.91 -7.16 -6.73
C ILE A 111 14.89 -7.20 -5.60
N LEU A 112 14.15 -8.31 -5.40
CA LEU A 112 13.28 -8.46 -4.23
C LEU A 112 14.08 -8.36 -2.93
N ASN A 113 15.20 -9.06 -2.83
CA ASN A 113 16.01 -9.03 -1.62
C ASN A 113 16.61 -7.65 -1.39
N PHE A 114 17.20 -7.05 -2.42
CA PHE A 114 17.99 -5.83 -2.29
C PHE A 114 17.15 -4.55 -2.24
N LEU A 115 16.13 -4.45 -3.10
CA LEU A 115 15.33 -3.23 -3.25
C LEU A 115 14.05 -3.24 -2.42
N PHE A 116 13.49 -4.41 -2.10
CA PHE A 116 12.24 -4.51 -1.34
C PHE A 116 12.47 -4.95 0.10
N LEU A 117 12.99 -6.16 0.32
CA LEU A 117 13.11 -6.74 1.67
C LEU A 117 14.16 -6.04 2.54
N ASN A 118 15.34 -5.75 2.01
CA ASN A 118 16.41 -5.12 2.79
C ASN A 118 15.97 -3.78 3.41
N PRO A 119 15.41 -2.83 2.64
CA PRO A 119 14.91 -1.57 3.20
C PRO A 119 13.82 -1.77 4.25
N LEU A 120 12.87 -2.67 3.99
CA LEU A 120 11.73 -2.92 4.87
C LEU A 120 12.15 -3.60 6.18
N ARG A 121 12.96 -4.67 6.12
CA ARG A 121 13.45 -5.39 7.30
C ARG A 121 14.33 -4.52 8.18
N SER A 122 15.14 -3.65 7.57
CA SER A 122 16.02 -2.75 8.32
C SER A 122 15.26 -1.72 9.16
N HIS A 123 13.96 -1.50 8.88
CA HIS A 123 13.10 -0.53 9.57
C HIS A 123 11.77 -1.16 10.03
N SER A 124 11.75 -2.48 10.26
CA SER A 124 10.51 -3.23 10.51
C SER A 124 9.71 -2.69 11.70
N ALA A 125 10.36 -2.44 12.84
CA ALA A 125 9.70 -1.94 14.05
C ALA A 125 9.06 -0.55 13.87
N TRP A 126 9.68 0.32 13.06
CA TRP A 126 9.08 1.60 12.69
C TRP A 126 7.86 1.42 11.77
N ILE A 127 8.00 0.54 10.77
CA ILE A 127 6.99 0.30 9.74
C ILE A 127 5.72 -0.29 10.34
N GLU A 128 5.83 -1.21 11.31
CA GLU A 128 4.69 -1.80 12.01
C GLU A 128 3.82 -0.74 12.68
N LYS A 129 4.44 0.26 13.32
CA LYS A 129 3.74 1.31 14.07
C LYS A 129 3.25 2.45 13.19
N ASN A 130 4.08 2.89 12.24
CA ASN A 130 3.90 4.16 11.55
C ASN A 130 3.60 4.00 10.04
N GLY A 131 3.94 2.85 9.45
CA GLY A 131 3.81 2.56 8.02
C GLY A 131 5.06 2.83 7.20
N ILE A 132 5.07 2.29 5.97
CA ILE A 132 6.25 2.21 5.08
C ILE A 132 6.81 3.58 4.65
N PHE A 133 5.93 4.55 4.39
CA PHE A 133 6.31 5.88 3.90
C PHE A 133 6.17 6.99 4.95
N SER A 134 5.96 6.64 6.23
CA SER A 134 5.82 7.65 7.27
C SER A 134 7.17 8.20 7.71
N SER A 135 7.35 9.50 7.55
CA SER A 135 8.51 10.25 8.03
C SER A 135 8.34 10.77 9.46
N LYS A 136 7.10 10.75 9.98
CA LYS A 136 6.76 11.16 11.35
C LYS A 136 6.18 9.99 12.11
N ALA A 137 6.40 9.94 13.43
CA ALA A 137 5.71 8.98 14.25
C ALA A 137 4.21 9.24 14.16
N LYS A 138 3.43 8.17 14.00
CA LYS A 138 1.98 8.23 14.11
C LYS A 138 1.69 8.60 15.55
N ILE A 139 1.15 9.80 15.76
CA ILE A 139 0.59 10.18 17.06
C ILE A 139 -0.61 9.27 17.24
N VAL A 140 -0.43 8.23 18.05
CA VAL A 140 -1.55 7.47 18.59
C VAL A 140 -2.20 8.47 19.54
N ALA A 141 -3.25 9.16 19.07
CA ALA A 141 -4.22 9.71 20.01
C ALA A 141 -4.61 8.51 20.87
N ASP A 142 -4.30 8.60 22.16
CA ASP A 142 -4.63 7.57 23.12
C ASP A 142 -6.10 7.22 22.88
N SER A 143 -6.46 5.95 22.74
CA SER A 143 -7.86 5.58 22.49
C SER A 143 -8.77 5.87 23.71
N ASN A 144 -8.27 6.60 24.71
CA ASN A 144 -8.99 7.21 25.82
C ASN A 144 -9.03 8.75 25.76
N GLU A 145 -8.32 9.38 24.83
CA GLU A 145 -8.53 10.78 24.51
C GLU A 145 -9.52 10.78 23.35
N VAL A 146 -10.80 10.95 23.72
CA VAL A 146 -11.85 11.36 22.79
C VAL A 146 -11.22 12.43 21.91
N ASP A 147 -10.99 12.08 20.65
CA ASP A 147 -10.66 13.03 19.61
C ASP A 147 -11.93 13.89 19.48
N ILE A 148 -12.03 14.88 20.38
CA ILE A 148 -12.80 16.10 20.19
C ILE A 148 -12.07 16.76 19.02
N ILE A 149 -12.25 16.18 17.84
CA ILE A 149 -12.35 16.90 16.59
C ILE A 149 -13.07 18.16 17.00
N LYS A 150 -12.37 19.28 16.87
CA LYS A 150 -12.89 20.64 17.02
C LYS A 150 -14.18 20.75 16.21
N GLY A 151 -15.27 20.31 16.84
CA GLY A 151 -16.66 20.46 16.49
C GLY A 151 -17.16 21.84 16.90
N ASP A 152 -16.26 22.73 17.31
CA ASP A 152 -16.47 24.18 17.44
C ASP A 152 -16.93 24.84 16.12
N LYS A 153 -17.06 24.08 15.02
CA LYS A 153 -17.63 24.55 13.76
C LYS A 153 -18.92 23.86 13.31
N LEU A 154 -19.56 23.00 14.12
CA LEU A 154 -20.76 22.29 13.64
C LEU A 154 -21.99 22.26 14.54
N ARG A 155 -22.12 23.14 15.55
CA ARG A 155 -23.43 23.66 16.03
C ARG A 155 -23.29 25.04 16.69
N THR A 156 -22.78 26.03 15.97
CA THR A 156 -23.27 27.40 16.18
C THR A 156 -24.62 27.45 15.48
N PHE A 157 -25.72 27.40 16.24
CA PHE A 157 -27.00 27.83 15.66
C PHE A 157 -26.77 29.24 15.12
N SER A 158 -26.98 29.41 13.82
CA SER A 158 -26.77 30.71 13.19
C SER A 158 -27.75 31.67 13.86
N VAL A 159 -27.25 32.81 14.36
CA VAL A 159 -28.09 33.90 14.87
C VAL A 159 -29.20 34.24 13.86
N ALA A 160 -28.92 34.09 12.56
CA ALA A 160 -29.90 34.24 11.50
C ALA A 160 -31.05 33.21 11.58
N ASP A 161 -30.76 31.94 11.85
CA ASP A 161 -31.78 30.88 11.92
C ASP A 161 -32.68 31.04 13.15
N GLU A 162 -32.11 31.45 14.29
CA GLU A 162 -32.90 31.77 15.48
C GLU A 162 -33.76 33.01 15.27
N LEU A 163 -33.22 34.08 14.67
CA LEU A 163 -34.01 35.27 14.32
C LEU A 163 -35.15 34.95 13.34
N ILE A 164 -34.94 34.06 12.37
CA ILE A 164 -35.99 33.59 11.46
C ILE A 164 -37.08 32.83 12.21
N LYS A 165 -36.72 32.02 13.21
CA LYS A 165 -37.69 31.29 14.04
C LYS A 165 -38.50 32.25 14.91
N TRP A 166 -37.85 33.22 15.55
CA TRP A 166 -38.53 34.24 16.35
C TRP A 166 -39.44 35.13 15.48
N ALA A 167 -39.03 35.43 14.24
CA ALA A 167 -39.86 36.19 13.30
C ALA A 167 -41.13 35.42 12.91
N LYS A 168 -41.02 34.12 12.65
CA LYS A 168 -42.19 33.26 12.38
C LYS A 168 -43.14 33.19 13.56
N LEU A 169 -42.63 33.04 14.79
CA LEU A 169 -43.47 33.02 15.99
C LEU A 169 -44.24 34.33 16.21
N LYS A 170 -43.66 35.47 15.80
CA LYS A 170 -44.32 36.77 15.83
C LYS A 170 -45.40 36.86 14.76
N ASP A 171 -45.08 36.47 13.52
CA ASP A 171 -46.01 36.53 12.39
C ASP A 171 -47.21 35.58 12.59
N ASP A 172 -47.00 34.45 13.26
CA ASP A 172 -48.05 33.50 13.67
C ASP A 172 -48.85 33.98 14.90
N GLY A 173 -48.51 35.14 15.48
CA GLY A 173 -49.23 35.76 16.61
C GLY A 173 -48.98 35.09 17.97
N HIS A 174 -47.98 34.22 18.09
CA HIS A 174 -47.65 33.51 19.32
C HIS A 174 -46.80 34.34 20.30
N ILE A 175 -46.13 35.38 19.83
CA ILE A 175 -45.37 36.32 20.65
C ILE A 175 -45.66 37.76 20.25
N THR A 176 -45.51 38.68 21.18
CA THR A 176 -45.71 40.12 20.95
C THR A 176 -44.48 40.76 20.29
N GLU A 177 -44.67 41.92 19.65
CA GLU A 177 -43.58 42.71 19.06
C GLU A 177 -42.46 43.03 20.07
N GLN A 178 -42.84 43.20 21.34
CA GLN A 178 -41.93 43.55 22.41
C GLN A 178 -41.04 42.36 22.79
N GLU A 179 -41.60 41.16 22.88
CA GLU A 179 -40.87 39.92 23.17
C GLU A 179 -39.91 39.55 22.02
N PHE A 180 -40.33 39.79 20.77
CA PHE A 180 -39.45 39.62 19.61
C PHE A 180 -38.25 40.57 19.65
N ASN A 181 -38.47 41.84 19.97
CA ASN A 181 -37.39 42.84 20.03
C ASN A 181 -36.41 42.58 21.19
N ASP A 182 -36.89 42.09 22.33
CA ASP A 182 -36.03 41.69 23.45
C ASP A 182 -35.19 40.45 23.12
N ALA A 183 -35.77 39.45 22.43
CA ALA A 183 -35.04 38.27 21.95
C ALA A 183 -33.99 38.65 20.89
N ARG A 184 -34.36 39.50 19.92
CA ARG A 184 -33.45 40.01 18.89
C ARG A 184 -32.27 40.78 19.49
N LYS A 185 -32.51 41.59 20.52
CA LYS A 185 -31.45 42.35 21.20
C LYS A 185 -30.49 41.44 21.97
N LYS A 186 -30.98 40.35 22.57
CA LYS A 186 -30.16 39.34 23.25
C LYS A 186 -29.33 38.49 22.28
N LEU A 187 -29.84 38.25 21.07
CA LEU A 187 -29.15 37.44 20.05
C LEU A 187 -28.09 38.23 19.25
N LEU A 188 -28.16 39.57 19.27
CA LEU A 188 -27.22 40.47 18.57
C LEU A 188 -26.17 41.11 19.48
N GLN A 189 -26.16 40.76 20.77
CA GLN A 189 -25.16 41.20 21.77
C GLN A 189 -24.05 40.17 21.93
#